data_AF-A0A2T7PLP0-F1
#
_entry.id   AF-A0A2T7PLP0-F1
#
_cell.length_a   1.000
_cell.length_b   1.000
_cell.length_c   1.000
_cell.angle_alpha   90.00
_cell.angle_beta   90.00
_cell.angle_gamma   90.00
#
_symmetry.space_group_name_H-M   'P 1'
#
loop_
_entity.id
_entity.type
_entity.pdbx_description
1 polymer ?
#
loop_
_entity_poly.entity_id
_entity_poly.type
_entity_poly.pdbx_seq_one_letter_code
_entity_poly.pdbx_strand_id
1 'polypeptide(L)'
;MDEVAKITKALSPATSVLPINEPFLLEITGAFPYLYHLRAVCADCQCQGFCGVGKAPRAAGRLSRDIREVYERACAHLHVQPSRAFSKQCKHAVVELRDSKMGPGDIKPIAIALVRESHLCVLDLSHNNLGALGVSYIAEMLQENKSIVDLNLSATNPGREGIRALSETLRHNRSLSVLRLEENRIEHTDSQLLADIIKTSPSLRSLHLGHNRLGYYGGAAIAEAIAHNNSLGTLDLQWNHIRRDSAASIARALGGVPVDQEFINMVKTAQETRVLRVKHEEVITMATSDQKREHDPTNLSRFDPIMVLFEYMKLDNLRVIDMFQFMDTRKREKLSRNDMRDGLNTLKIPLTEYALDVIIEKLDLNKDGFVELDEMMKVHRETMRQIKLRTIKAKAKKREDESLNSLRQTLRDVIKKRKEENETRRDSVAKTTQGRKSSVGVTGLMASLQMTKTKQSRSNAQRPKKSLQAGITE
;
A
#
# COMPACT_ATOMS: atom_id res chain seq x y z
N MET A 1 -4.87 -37.26 34.00
CA MET A 1 -6.31 -37.55 33.80
C MET A 1 -7.06 -37.54 35.14
N ASP A 2 -6.72 -36.63 36.08
CA ASP A 2 -7.44 -36.56 37.38
C ASP A 2 -7.47 -35.16 38.02
N GLU A 3 -7.24 -34.09 37.23
CA GLU A 3 -7.29 -32.71 37.76
C GLU A 3 -8.13 -31.73 36.93
N VAL A 4 -8.97 -32.24 36.01
CA VAL A 4 -9.94 -31.40 35.25
C VAL A 4 -11.39 -31.63 35.73
N ALA A 5 -11.61 -32.59 36.64
CA ALA A 5 -12.96 -32.98 37.10
C ALA A 5 -13.47 -32.26 38.37
N LYS A 6 -12.74 -31.27 38.91
CA LYS A 6 -13.08 -30.62 40.20
C LYS A 6 -13.63 -29.20 40.14
N ILE A 7 -13.82 -28.60 38.95
CA ILE A 7 -14.36 -27.22 38.82
C ILE A 7 -15.74 -27.18 38.14
N THR A 8 -16.41 -28.33 37.98
CA THR A 8 -17.77 -28.40 37.42
C THR A 8 -18.80 -28.81 38.48
N LYS A 9 -18.83 -28.11 39.62
CA LYS A 9 -19.90 -28.33 40.62
C LYS A 9 -20.14 -27.11 41.52
N ALA A 10 -20.76 -26.07 40.97
CA ALA A 10 -21.59 -25.16 41.73
C ALA A 10 -22.49 -24.37 40.77
N LEU A 11 -23.77 -24.26 41.13
CA LEU A 11 -24.83 -23.43 40.54
C LEU A 11 -25.67 -24.05 39.41
N SER A 12 -26.65 -24.87 39.82
CA SER A 12 -28.07 -24.69 39.46
C SER A 12 -28.91 -25.01 40.72
N PRO A 13 -30.21 -24.67 40.85
CA PRO A 13 -31.19 -24.38 39.79
C PRO A 13 -32.12 -23.16 40.04
N ALA A 14 -32.62 -22.56 38.96
CA ALA A 14 -33.99 -22.04 38.92
C ALA A 14 -34.50 -22.10 37.48
N THR A 15 -35.49 -22.96 37.31
CA THR A 15 -36.13 -23.39 36.08
C THR A 15 -37.27 -22.45 35.73
N SER A 16 -37.34 -21.98 34.47
CA SER A 16 -38.63 -21.84 33.78
C SER A 16 -38.44 -21.99 32.27
N VAL A 17 -38.69 -23.23 31.86
CA VAL A 17 -38.85 -23.83 30.54
C VAL A 17 -39.59 -22.96 29.52
N LEU A 18 -39.04 -22.83 28.30
CA LEU A 18 -39.76 -23.09 27.03
C LEU A 18 -38.76 -23.68 26.00
N PRO A 19 -39.17 -24.63 25.15
CA PRO A 19 -38.26 -25.58 24.52
C PRO A 19 -37.66 -25.06 23.21
N ILE A 20 -36.34 -25.11 23.11
CA ILE A 20 -35.60 -24.98 21.84
C ILE A 20 -35.42 -26.39 21.30
N ASN A 21 -36.16 -26.75 20.25
CA ASN A 21 -35.83 -27.88 19.40
C ASN A 21 -34.80 -27.39 18.37
N GLU A 22 -33.52 -27.65 18.63
CA GLU A 22 -32.52 -27.89 17.58
C GLU A 22 -32.34 -29.40 17.46
N PRO A 23 -32.26 -29.94 16.23
CA PRO A 23 -30.92 -30.17 15.68
C PRO A 23 -30.84 -29.95 14.16
N PHE A 24 -29.80 -29.27 13.68
CA PHE A 24 -28.94 -29.66 12.54
C PHE A 24 -28.03 -28.47 12.17
N LEU A 25 -27.00 -28.27 13.00
CA LEU A 25 -25.95 -27.28 12.84
C LEU A 25 -24.61 -28.03 12.78
N LEU A 26 -24.29 -28.62 11.62
CA LEU A 26 -22.98 -29.20 11.31
C LEU A 26 -22.91 -29.59 9.83
N GLU A 27 -22.49 -28.67 8.98
CA GLU A 27 -21.48 -28.85 7.94
C GLU A 27 -21.37 -27.59 7.07
N ILE A 28 -20.13 -27.27 6.67
CA ILE A 28 -19.69 -26.13 5.86
C ILE A 28 -19.34 -24.86 6.67
N THR A 29 -18.33 -25.00 7.53
CA THR A 29 -17.47 -23.90 7.96
C THR A 29 -16.27 -23.78 7.02
N GLY A 30 -16.20 -22.67 6.29
CA GLY A 30 -15.05 -22.25 5.50
C GLY A 30 -14.90 -20.73 5.53
N ALA A 31 -14.33 -20.24 6.63
CA ALA A 31 -13.90 -18.86 6.92
C ALA A 31 -14.98 -17.79 7.20
N PHE A 32 -14.73 -17.04 8.28
CA PHE A 32 -15.35 -15.81 8.80
C PHE A 32 -16.58 -15.93 9.74
N PRO A 33 -16.42 -15.66 11.05
CA PRO A 33 -17.47 -15.79 12.07
C PRO A 33 -18.51 -14.65 12.10
N TYR A 34 -18.55 -13.75 11.11
CA TYR A 34 -19.46 -12.60 11.09
C TYR A 34 -20.72 -12.78 10.20
N LEU A 35 -20.91 -13.96 9.58
CA LEU A 35 -21.95 -14.22 8.57
C LEU A 35 -23.32 -14.70 9.10
N TYR A 36 -23.53 -14.72 10.42
CA TYR A 36 -24.67 -15.44 11.01
C TYR A 36 -25.94 -14.60 11.20
N HIS A 37 -25.91 -13.27 11.09
CA HIS A 37 -27.02 -12.45 11.60
C HIS A 37 -27.99 -11.87 10.55
N LEU A 38 -27.58 -11.57 9.32
CA LEU A 38 -28.51 -11.14 8.26
C LEU A 38 -28.99 -12.32 7.40
N ARG A 39 -28.17 -13.36 7.20
CA ARG A 39 -28.55 -14.57 6.43
C ARG A 39 -29.71 -15.35 7.03
N ALA A 40 -29.84 -15.40 8.36
CA ALA A 40 -30.98 -16.06 9.02
C ALA A 40 -32.32 -15.38 8.72
N VAL A 41 -32.38 -14.05 8.70
CA VAL A 41 -33.62 -13.30 8.42
C VAL A 41 -33.99 -13.34 6.94
N CYS A 42 -32.99 -13.43 6.05
CA CYS A 42 -33.20 -13.59 4.61
C CYS A 42 -33.62 -15.02 4.20
N ALA A 43 -33.50 -15.99 5.11
CA ALA A 43 -34.01 -17.35 4.92
C ALA A 43 -35.49 -17.49 5.33
N ASP A 44 -35.93 -16.77 6.37
CA ASP A 44 -37.33 -16.73 6.82
C ASP A 44 -38.19 -15.70 6.06
N CYS A 45 -37.60 -14.60 5.60
CA CYS A 45 -38.18 -13.78 4.54
C CYS A 45 -37.94 -14.54 3.24
N GLN A 46 -38.99 -14.90 2.49
CA GLN A 46 -38.97 -15.79 1.30
C GLN A 46 -38.12 -15.28 0.12
N CYS A 47 -36.84 -14.94 0.31
CA CYS A 47 -35.89 -14.38 -0.63
C CYS A 47 -34.99 -15.48 -1.21
N GLN A 48 -35.58 -16.62 -1.61
CA GLN A 48 -34.83 -17.66 -2.32
C GLN A 48 -34.68 -17.32 -3.80
N GLY A 49 -33.46 -16.93 -4.16
CA GLY A 49 -33.00 -16.87 -5.55
C GLY A 49 -31.72 -16.07 -5.62
N PHE A 50 -30.57 -16.74 -5.62
CA PHE A 50 -29.17 -16.28 -5.84
C PHE A 50 -28.14 -16.77 -4.80
N CYS A 51 -28.43 -17.82 -4.04
CA CYS A 51 -27.39 -18.74 -3.59
C CYS A 51 -27.58 -20.06 -4.35
N GLY A 52 -26.56 -20.48 -5.10
CA GLY A 52 -26.57 -21.77 -5.76
C GLY A 52 -26.63 -22.90 -4.74
N VAL A 53 -27.20 -24.02 -5.20
CA VAL A 53 -27.32 -25.35 -4.57
C VAL A 53 -28.62 -25.57 -3.76
N GLY A 54 -29.53 -26.40 -4.31
CA GLY A 54 -30.60 -27.08 -3.58
C GLY A 54 -32.03 -26.79 -4.07
N LYS A 55 -32.82 -27.84 -4.33
CA LYS A 55 -34.16 -27.80 -4.95
C LYS A 55 -35.23 -27.14 -4.05
N ALA A 56 -36.11 -26.34 -4.66
CA ALA A 56 -37.19 -25.58 -4.03
C ALA A 56 -38.43 -26.43 -3.62
N PRO A 57 -39.16 -26.07 -2.53
CA PRO A 57 -40.54 -26.47 -2.35
C PRO A 57 -41.51 -25.43 -2.98
N ARG A 58 -42.63 -25.95 -3.50
CA ARG A 58 -43.65 -25.23 -4.27
C ARG A 58 -44.62 -24.49 -3.34
N ALA A 59 -44.49 -23.17 -3.23
CA ALA A 59 -45.57 -22.24 -2.89
C ALA A 59 -45.12 -20.80 -3.24
N ALA A 60 -45.28 -20.42 -4.50
CA ALA A 60 -44.81 -19.14 -5.03
C ALA A 60 -45.77 -18.00 -4.68
N GLY A 61 -45.53 -17.30 -3.57
CA GLY A 61 -45.92 -15.91 -3.43
C GLY A 61 -44.92 -15.03 -4.21
N ARG A 62 -45.39 -14.13 -5.08
CA ARG A 62 -44.49 -13.19 -5.78
C ARG A 62 -43.73 -12.36 -4.73
N LEU A 63 -42.40 -12.43 -4.74
CA LEU A 63 -41.57 -11.45 -4.04
C LEU A 63 -41.96 -10.05 -4.51
N SER A 64 -42.30 -9.18 -3.56
CA SER A 64 -42.50 -7.76 -3.84
C SER A 64 -41.19 -7.15 -4.32
N ARG A 65 -41.29 -6.32 -5.37
CA ARG A 65 -40.18 -5.49 -5.86
C ARG A 65 -40.09 -4.15 -5.11
N ASP A 66 -41.00 -3.88 -4.18
CA ASP A 66 -41.01 -2.62 -3.45
C ASP A 66 -40.16 -2.73 -2.20
N ILE A 67 -39.02 -2.03 -2.18
CA ILE A 67 -38.13 -1.89 -1.03
C ILE A 67 -38.87 -1.57 0.27
N ARG A 68 -39.94 -0.77 0.19
CA ARG A 68 -40.73 -0.39 1.36
C ARG A 68 -41.40 -1.60 2.01
N GLU A 69 -41.92 -2.52 1.19
CA GLU A 69 -42.58 -3.72 1.69
C GLU A 69 -41.56 -4.68 2.31
N VAL A 70 -40.38 -4.82 1.71
CA VAL A 70 -39.27 -5.61 2.28
C VAL A 70 -38.85 -5.04 3.64
N TYR A 71 -38.71 -3.72 3.73
CA TYR A 71 -38.37 -3.04 4.98
C TYR A 71 -39.44 -3.21 6.06
N GLU A 72 -40.71 -2.97 5.74
CA GLU A 72 -41.82 -3.07 6.70
C GLU A 72 -41.98 -4.52 7.18
N ARG A 73 -41.76 -5.53 6.32
CA ARG A 73 -41.71 -6.95 6.71
C ARG A 73 -40.53 -7.26 7.63
N ALA A 74 -39.33 -6.76 7.31
CA ALA A 74 -38.16 -6.96 8.15
C ALA A 74 -38.36 -6.32 9.55
N CYS A 75 -38.99 -5.15 9.60
CA CYS A 75 -39.36 -4.50 10.86
C CYS A 75 -40.35 -5.33 11.66
N ALA A 76 -41.39 -5.87 11.01
CA ALA A 76 -42.39 -6.72 11.66
C ALA A 76 -41.76 -8.00 12.24
N HIS A 77 -40.85 -8.66 11.50
CA HIS A 77 -40.14 -9.85 11.95
C HIS A 77 -39.16 -9.58 13.09
N LEU A 78 -38.53 -8.42 13.10
CA LEU A 78 -37.56 -8.04 14.13
C LEU A 78 -38.22 -7.33 15.33
N HIS A 79 -39.54 -7.18 15.32
CA HIS A 79 -40.31 -6.45 16.33
C HIS A 79 -39.82 -5.00 16.54
N VAL A 80 -39.44 -4.35 15.45
CA VAL A 80 -38.94 -2.96 15.41
C VAL A 80 -40.01 -2.06 14.76
N GLN A 81 -40.17 -0.85 15.28
CA GLN A 81 -41.06 0.13 14.66
C GLN A 81 -40.44 0.70 13.37
N PRO A 82 -41.14 0.66 12.22
CA PRO A 82 -40.60 1.21 10.97
C PRO A 82 -40.27 2.70 11.10
N SER A 83 -39.05 3.07 10.70
CA SER A 83 -38.62 4.46 10.60
C SER A 83 -39.41 5.16 9.50
N ARG A 84 -40.20 6.17 9.89
CA ARG A 84 -40.93 7.02 8.93
C ARG A 84 -39.99 7.73 7.96
N ALA A 85 -38.79 8.09 8.41
CA ALA A 85 -37.79 8.76 7.58
C ALA A 85 -37.30 7.83 6.47
N PHE A 86 -36.95 6.58 6.82
CA PHE A 86 -36.54 5.59 5.84
C PHE A 86 -37.69 5.22 4.90
N SER A 87 -38.90 4.93 5.40
CA SER A 87 -40.04 4.57 4.54
C SER A 87 -40.39 5.65 3.51
N LYS A 88 -40.17 6.92 3.82
CA LYS A 88 -40.37 8.03 2.86
C LYS A 88 -39.27 8.13 1.81
N GLN A 89 -38.01 7.88 2.20
CA GLN A 89 -36.84 8.09 1.34
C GLN A 89 -36.36 6.81 0.65
N CYS A 90 -36.85 5.62 1.04
CA CYS A 90 -36.33 4.33 0.59
C CYS A 90 -36.34 4.14 -0.94
N LYS A 91 -37.16 4.88 -1.69
CA LYS A 91 -37.20 4.86 -3.16
C LYS A 91 -36.23 5.84 -3.83
N HIS A 92 -35.58 6.70 -3.05
CA HIS A 92 -34.66 7.71 -3.55
C HIS A 92 -33.24 7.14 -3.66
N ALA A 93 -32.44 7.74 -4.54
CA ALA A 93 -31.01 7.41 -4.66
C ALA A 93 -30.18 7.89 -3.45
N VAL A 94 -30.72 8.85 -2.69
CA VAL A 94 -30.11 9.44 -1.51
C VAL A 94 -31.06 9.25 -0.33
N VAL A 95 -30.56 8.63 0.73
CA VAL A 95 -31.29 8.41 1.96
C VAL A 95 -30.52 9.02 3.11
N GLU A 96 -31.11 10.05 3.70
CA GLU A 96 -30.55 10.80 4.83
C GLU A 96 -31.31 10.45 6.10
N LEU A 97 -30.64 9.75 7.02
CA LEU A 97 -31.16 9.36 8.34
C LEU A 97 -30.30 9.92 9.46
N ARG A 98 -29.64 11.06 9.22
CA ARG A 98 -28.85 11.75 10.22
C ARG A 98 -29.70 12.09 11.45
N ASP A 99 -29.13 11.89 12.65
CA ASP A 99 -29.77 12.23 13.94
C ASP A 99 -31.21 11.70 14.07
N SER A 100 -31.45 10.49 13.54
CA SER A 100 -32.76 9.84 13.55
C SER A 100 -32.98 8.97 14.81
N LYS A 101 -32.11 9.12 15.82
CA LYS A 101 -32.12 8.37 17.10
C LYS A 101 -32.14 6.85 16.90
N MET A 102 -31.51 6.38 15.83
CA MET A 102 -31.50 4.95 15.49
C MET A 102 -30.46 4.21 16.32
N GLY A 103 -30.86 3.06 16.86
CA GLY A 103 -29.97 2.10 17.51
C GLY A 103 -29.58 0.94 16.58
N PRO A 104 -28.77 -0.01 17.08
CA PRO A 104 -28.40 -1.23 16.35
C PRO A 104 -29.60 -2.09 15.95
N GLY A 105 -30.70 -2.07 16.73
CA GLY A 105 -31.92 -2.79 16.40
C GLY A 105 -32.62 -2.21 15.17
N ASP A 106 -32.65 -0.87 15.06
CA ASP A 106 -33.35 -0.18 13.98
C ASP A 106 -32.62 -0.26 12.63
N ILE A 107 -31.30 -0.43 12.67
CA ILE A 107 -30.50 -0.52 11.45
C ILE A 107 -30.54 -1.90 10.80
N LYS A 108 -30.80 -2.96 11.57
CA LYS A 108 -30.86 -4.33 11.04
C LYS A 108 -31.94 -4.49 9.96
N PRO A 109 -33.20 -4.05 10.15
CA PRO A 109 -34.21 -4.08 9.08
C PRO A 109 -33.81 -3.26 7.84
N ILE A 110 -33.14 -2.11 8.02
CA ILE A 110 -32.64 -1.29 6.91
C ILE A 110 -31.57 -2.04 6.14
N ALA A 111 -30.60 -2.63 6.83
CA ALA A 111 -29.55 -3.43 6.22
C ALA A 111 -30.13 -4.59 5.39
N ILE A 112 -31.14 -5.30 5.91
CA ILE A 112 -31.87 -6.36 5.18
C ILE A 112 -32.50 -5.82 3.91
N ALA A 113 -33.24 -4.71 4.01
CA ALA A 113 -33.91 -4.12 2.87
C ALA A 113 -32.93 -3.70 1.78
N LEU A 114 -31.72 -3.24 2.14
CA LEU A 114 -30.74 -2.70 1.20
C LEU A 114 -29.81 -3.74 0.55
N VAL A 115 -29.80 -5.01 0.98
CA VAL A 115 -28.86 -6.04 0.47
C VAL A 115 -28.86 -6.14 -1.06
N ARG A 116 -30.04 -6.03 -1.69
CA ARG A 116 -30.21 -6.21 -3.15
C ARG A 116 -30.77 -5.00 -3.88
N GLU A 117 -30.81 -3.86 -3.20
CA GLU A 117 -31.35 -2.64 -3.77
C GLU A 117 -30.32 -1.99 -4.68
N SER A 118 -30.76 -1.55 -5.86
CA SER A 118 -29.87 -1.10 -6.93
C SER A 118 -29.96 0.40 -7.20
N HIS A 119 -30.97 1.10 -6.69
CA HIS A 119 -31.17 2.54 -6.93
C HIS A 119 -30.53 3.44 -5.87
N LEU A 120 -30.28 2.95 -4.66
CA LEU A 120 -29.70 3.74 -3.57
C LEU A 120 -28.18 3.84 -3.74
N CYS A 121 -27.68 5.07 -3.86
CA CYS A 121 -26.26 5.39 -4.05
C CYS A 121 -25.61 6.04 -2.82
N VAL A 122 -26.38 6.80 -2.05
CA VAL A 122 -25.90 7.57 -0.88
C VAL A 122 -26.72 7.22 0.35
N LEU A 123 -26.04 6.79 1.40
CA LEU A 123 -26.64 6.44 2.69
C LEU A 123 -25.97 7.25 3.81
N ASP A 124 -26.72 8.17 4.43
CA ASP A 124 -26.26 8.90 5.60
C ASP A 124 -26.93 8.37 6.88
N LEU A 125 -26.13 7.78 7.75
CA LEU A 125 -26.52 7.26 9.06
C LEU A 125 -25.84 8.02 10.22
N SER A 126 -25.25 9.19 9.93
CA SER A 126 -24.45 9.92 10.90
C SER A 126 -25.25 10.37 12.13
N HIS A 127 -24.55 10.54 13.25
CA HIS A 127 -25.14 10.95 14.53
C HIS A 127 -26.26 10.00 15.02
N ASN A 128 -26.14 8.69 14.76
CA ASN A 128 -26.99 7.66 15.34
C ASN A 128 -26.15 6.71 16.19
N ASN A 129 -26.66 6.22 17.32
CA ASN A 129 -25.90 5.33 18.19
C ASN A 129 -25.98 3.86 17.72
N LEU A 130 -25.37 3.57 16.56
CA LEU A 130 -25.38 2.23 15.97
C LEU A 130 -24.54 1.23 16.76
N GLY A 131 -23.42 1.68 17.32
CA GLY A 131 -22.47 0.81 17.99
C GLY A 131 -21.77 -0.16 17.03
N ALA A 132 -20.93 -1.03 17.58
CA ALA A 132 -20.26 -2.07 16.79
C ALA A 132 -21.22 -3.02 16.07
N LEU A 133 -22.32 -3.37 16.74
CA LEU A 133 -23.30 -4.31 16.18
C LEU A 133 -24.02 -3.73 14.97
N GLY A 134 -24.48 -2.47 15.05
CA GLY A 134 -25.19 -1.82 13.95
C GLY A 134 -24.29 -1.61 12.74
N VAL A 135 -23.02 -1.23 12.95
CA VAL A 135 -22.04 -1.08 11.87
C VAL A 135 -21.69 -2.43 11.23
N SER A 136 -21.63 -3.51 12.01
CA SER A 136 -21.45 -4.85 11.45
C SER A 136 -22.61 -5.28 10.54
N TYR A 137 -23.86 -4.90 10.83
CA TYR A 137 -24.98 -5.14 9.91
C TYR A 137 -24.82 -4.37 8.60
N ILE A 138 -24.34 -3.13 8.65
CA ILE A 138 -24.04 -2.36 7.43
C ILE A 138 -22.90 -3.01 6.65
N ALA A 139 -21.83 -3.45 7.32
CA ALA A 139 -20.73 -4.16 6.68
C ALA A 139 -21.19 -5.45 6.00
N GLU A 140 -21.99 -6.28 6.66
CA GLU A 140 -22.51 -7.52 6.07
C GLU A 140 -23.44 -7.22 4.87
N MET A 141 -24.26 -6.16 4.91
CA MET A 141 -25.05 -5.71 3.75
C MET A 141 -24.18 -5.28 2.57
N LEU A 142 -23.08 -4.56 2.82
CA LEU A 142 -22.15 -4.09 1.79
C LEU A 142 -21.37 -5.23 1.10
N GLN A 143 -21.36 -6.45 1.63
CA GLN A 143 -20.74 -7.58 0.92
C GLN A 143 -21.48 -7.91 -0.38
N GLU A 144 -22.80 -7.74 -0.39
CA GLU A 144 -23.66 -8.07 -1.53
C GLU A 144 -24.15 -6.81 -2.28
N ASN A 145 -24.34 -5.70 -1.56
CA ASN A 145 -24.76 -4.45 -2.18
C ASN A 145 -23.65 -3.85 -3.06
N LYS A 146 -24.03 -3.49 -4.30
CA LYS A 146 -23.13 -2.94 -5.31
C LYS A 146 -23.55 -1.54 -5.80
N SER A 147 -24.56 -0.95 -5.18
CA SER A 147 -25.15 0.33 -5.58
C SER A 147 -24.68 1.48 -4.71
N ILE A 148 -24.42 1.23 -3.42
CA ILE A 148 -23.96 2.27 -2.49
C ILE A 148 -22.52 2.66 -2.84
N VAL A 149 -22.36 3.97 -3.11
CA VAL A 149 -21.11 4.63 -3.48
C VAL A 149 -20.62 5.56 -2.36
N ASP A 150 -21.54 6.17 -1.62
CA ASP A 150 -21.24 7.07 -0.50
C ASP A 150 -21.96 6.59 0.78
N LEU A 151 -21.18 6.32 1.82
CA LEU A 151 -21.67 5.91 3.13
C LEU A 151 -21.14 6.83 4.23
N ASN A 152 -22.05 7.44 4.97
CA ASN A 152 -21.73 8.24 6.14
C ASN A 152 -22.08 7.53 7.46
N LEU A 153 -21.04 7.17 8.21
CA LEU A 153 -21.09 6.55 9.54
C LEU A 153 -20.46 7.46 10.61
N SER A 154 -20.43 8.77 10.39
CA SER A 154 -19.88 9.72 11.36
C SER A 154 -20.68 9.73 12.66
N ALA A 155 -20.01 9.82 13.81
CA ALA A 155 -20.64 9.81 15.13
C ALA A 155 -21.59 8.60 15.36
N THR A 156 -21.20 7.41 14.90
CA THR A 156 -21.95 6.14 15.08
C THR A 156 -21.35 5.15 16.07
N ASN A 157 -20.15 5.44 16.59
CA ASN A 157 -19.42 4.64 17.57
C ASN A 157 -19.23 3.16 17.14
N PRO A 158 -18.61 2.89 15.98
CA PRO A 158 -18.39 1.53 15.46
C PRO A 158 -17.57 0.65 16.41
N GLY A 159 -16.74 1.25 17.26
CA GLY A 159 -15.75 0.52 18.05
C GLY A 159 -14.82 -0.34 17.18
N ARG A 160 -13.93 -1.10 17.83
CA ARG A 160 -12.95 -1.93 17.14
C ARG A 160 -13.58 -3.00 16.24
N GLU A 161 -14.64 -3.65 16.72
CA GLU A 161 -15.29 -4.74 15.99
C GLU A 161 -16.04 -4.24 14.75
N GLY A 162 -16.70 -3.08 14.82
CA GLY A 162 -17.35 -2.47 13.65
C GLY A 162 -16.32 -2.04 12.60
N ILE A 163 -15.19 -1.46 13.02
CA ILE A 163 -14.09 -1.11 12.10
C ILE A 163 -13.47 -2.37 11.48
N ARG A 164 -13.31 -3.46 12.24
CA ARG A 164 -12.85 -4.75 11.70
C ARG A 164 -13.81 -5.29 10.64
N ALA A 165 -15.11 -5.27 10.91
CA ALA A 165 -16.13 -5.74 9.97
C ALA A 165 -16.11 -4.93 8.67
N LEU A 166 -15.96 -3.61 8.76
CA LEU A 166 -15.78 -2.74 7.60
C LEU A 166 -14.49 -3.09 6.85
N SER A 167 -13.37 -3.26 7.55
CA SER A 167 -12.08 -3.60 6.93
C SER A 167 -12.13 -4.89 6.12
N GLU A 168 -12.77 -5.93 6.64
CA GLU A 168 -12.88 -7.21 5.92
C GLU A 168 -13.81 -7.10 4.71
N THR A 169 -14.94 -6.40 4.88
CA THR A 169 -15.94 -6.21 3.83
C THR A 169 -15.38 -5.39 2.66
N LEU A 170 -14.68 -4.30 2.95
CA LEU A 170 -14.21 -3.35 1.93
C LEU A 170 -13.06 -3.89 1.08
N ARG A 171 -12.37 -4.95 1.54
CA ARG A 171 -11.41 -5.71 0.73
C ARG A 171 -12.04 -6.28 -0.54
N HIS A 172 -13.34 -6.54 -0.52
CA HIS A 172 -14.06 -7.21 -1.60
C HIS A 172 -15.14 -6.34 -2.25
N ASN A 173 -15.66 -5.35 -1.51
CA ASN A 173 -16.59 -4.38 -2.08
C ASN A 173 -15.90 -3.57 -3.20
N ARG A 174 -16.65 -3.33 -4.28
CA ARG A 174 -16.16 -2.60 -5.47
C ARG A 174 -17.00 -1.37 -5.82
N SER A 175 -18.03 -1.07 -5.04
CA SER A 175 -18.94 0.04 -5.29
C SER A 175 -18.63 1.25 -4.41
N LEU A 176 -18.28 1.02 -3.14
CA LEU A 176 -18.09 2.09 -2.17
C LEU A 176 -16.84 2.91 -2.52
N SER A 177 -17.06 4.20 -2.74
CA SER A 177 -16.05 5.18 -3.13
C SER A 177 -15.78 6.20 -2.02
N VAL A 178 -16.81 6.56 -1.26
CA VAL A 178 -16.72 7.52 -0.16
C VAL A 178 -17.15 6.86 1.14
N LEU A 179 -16.26 6.89 2.14
CA LEU A 179 -16.55 6.43 3.49
C LEU A 179 -16.25 7.54 4.50
N ARG A 180 -17.26 7.92 5.28
CA ARG A 180 -17.14 8.90 6.37
C ARG A 180 -17.23 8.21 7.73
N LEU A 181 -16.20 8.39 8.54
CA LEU A 181 -16.00 7.80 9.87
C LEU A 181 -15.59 8.86 10.91
N GLU A 182 -15.97 10.12 10.70
CA GLU A 182 -15.68 11.24 11.58
C GLU A 182 -16.32 11.06 12.97
N GLU A 183 -15.73 11.68 14.00
CA GLU A 183 -16.31 11.75 15.35
C GLU A 183 -16.63 10.39 16.02
N ASN A 184 -15.95 9.32 15.61
CA ASN A 184 -16.22 7.95 16.06
C ASN A 184 -15.34 7.47 17.23
N ARG A 185 -14.51 8.37 17.79
CA ARG A 185 -13.56 8.07 18.88
C ARG A 185 -12.62 6.91 18.54
N ILE A 186 -12.27 6.74 17.26
CA ILE A 186 -11.35 5.69 16.83
C ILE A 186 -9.96 5.96 17.40
N GLU A 187 -9.39 4.99 18.09
CA GLU A 187 -8.12 5.14 18.80
C GLU A 187 -6.94 4.58 18.02
N HIS A 188 -5.73 4.91 18.47
CA HIS A 188 -4.48 4.42 17.91
C HIS A 188 -4.36 2.88 17.82
N THR A 189 -5.04 2.14 18.70
CA THR A 189 -5.07 0.66 18.69
C THR A 189 -5.77 0.08 17.47
N ASP A 190 -6.66 0.84 16.83
CA ASP A 190 -7.44 0.42 15.67
C ASP A 190 -6.81 0.88 14.36
N SER A 191 -5.68 1.58 14.43
CA SER A 191 -5.05 2.21 13.26
C SER A 191 -4.53 1.22 12.23
N GLN A 192 -4.22 -0.02 12.64
CA GLN A 192 -3.88 -1.09 11.69
C GLN A 192 -5.08 -1.50 10.84
N LEU A 193 -6.29 -1.53 11.42
CA LEU A 193 -7.51 -1.83 10.66
C LEU A 193 -7.83 -0.71 9.66
N LEU A 194 -7.60 0.56 10.05
CA LEU A 194 -7.74 1.69 9.13
C LEU A 194 -6.68 1.65 8.02
N ALA A 195 -5.44 1.29 8.35
CA ALA A 195 -4.38 1.09 7.37
C ALA A 195 -4.73 -0.03 6.39
N ASP A 196 -5.35 -1.12 6.85
CA ASP A 196 -5.83 -2.20 6.00
C ASP A 196 -6.96 -1.75 5.07
N ILE A 197 -7.92 -0.94 5.56
CA ILE A 197 -8.95 -0.32 4.71
C ILE A 197 -8.29 0.47 3.59
N ILE A 198 -7.33 1.35 3.90
CA ILE A 198 -6.61 2.16 2.91
C ILE A 198 -5.86 1.26 1.93
N LYS A 199 -5.10 0.27 2.39
CA LYS A 199 -4.27 -0.59 1.50
C LYS A 199 -5.10 -1.50 0.59
N THR A 200 -6.26 -1.97 1.06
CA THR A 200 -6.92 -3.14 0.45
C THR A 200 -8.26 -2.85 -0.23
N SER A 201 -8.81 -1.64 -0.08
CA SER A 201 -10.10 -1.26 -0.69
C SER A 201 -9.89 -0.76 -2.13
N PRO A 202 -10.32 -1.51 -3.17
CA PRO A 202 -10.02 -1.17 -4.57
C PRO A 202 -10.84 0.01 -5.12
N SER A 203 -12.07 0.19 -4.62
CA SER A 203 -13.00 1.24 -5.09
C SER A 203 -12.95 2.51 -4.25
N LEU A 204 -12.38 2.48 -3.04
CA LEU A 204 -12.37 3.62 -2.15
C LEU A 204 -11.52 4.76 -2.73
N ARG A 205 -12.10 5.97 -2.77
CA ARG A 205 -11.50 7.21 -3.29
C ARG A 205 -11.44 8.30 -2.22
N SER A 206 -12.42 8.37 -1.33
CA SER A 206 -12.42 9.29 -0.21
C SER A 206 -12.63 8.57 1.11
N LEU A 207 -11.75 8.83 2.07
CA LEU A 207 -11.85 8.36 3.43
C LEU A 207 -11.77 9.54 4.39
N HIS A 208 -12.81 9.74 5.18
CA HIS A 208 -12.85 10.81 6.17
C HIS A 208 -12.74 10.24 7.58
N LEU A 209 -11.73 10.68 8.33
CA LEU A 209 -11.41 10.21 9.68
C LEU A 209 -11.31 11.38 10.66
N GLY A 210 -11.82 12.56 10.32
CA GLY A 210 -11.79 13.76 11.15
C GLY A 210 -12.31 13.53 12.58
N HIS A 211 -11.77 14.27 13.55
CA HIS A 211 -12.24 14.26 14.94
C HIS A 211 -12.19 12.88 15.62
N ASN A 212 -11.16 12.08 15.34
CA ASN A 212 -10.86 10.81 16.02
C ASN A 212 -9.61 10.95 16.92
N ARG A 213 -9.08 9.84 17.46
CA ARG A 213 -7.99 9.80 18.47
C ARG A 213 -6.82 8.91 18.03
N LEU A 214 -6.43 9.01 16.78
CA LEU A 214 -5.38 8.19 16.18
C LEU A 214 -3.99 8.43 16.77
N GLY A 215 -3.70 9.66 17.20
CA GLY A 215 -2.46 10.02 17.87
C GLY A 215 -1.21 9.77 17.01
N TYR A 216 -0.07 9.59 17.68
CA TYR A 216 1.22 9.37 17.04
C TYR A 216 1.26 8.05 16.23
N TYR A 217 0.91 6.93 16.87
CA TYR A 217 0.98 5.60 16.25
C TYR A 217 0.00 5.47 15.09
N GLY A 218 -1.17 6.09 15.18
CA GLY A 218 -2.15 6.01 14.11
C GLY A 218 -1.74 6.76 12.86
N GLY A 219 -1.15 7.95 12.97
CA GLY A 219 -0.62 8.64 11.79
C GLY A 219 0.59 7.92 11.16
N ALA A 220 1.38 7.17 11.93
CA ALA A 220 2.47 6.35 11.38
C ALA A 220 1.93 5.16 10.56
N ALA A 221 0.90 4.46 11.07
CA ALA A 221 0.23 3.39 10.35
C ALA A 221 -0.45 3.90 9.06
N ILE A 222 -1.06 5.08 9.12
CA ILE A 222 -1.66 5.74 7.95
C ILE A 222 -0.60 6.14 6.93
N ALA A 223 0.54 6.69 7.35
CA ALA A 223 1.64 7.02 6.45
C ALA A 223 2.12 5.78 5.67
N GLU A 224 2.31 4.66 6.36
CA GLU A 224 2.68 3.39 5.73
C GLU A 224 1.61 2.91 4.75
N ALA A 225 0.33 3.08 5.07
CA ALA A 225 -0.78 2.70 4.21
C ALA A 225 -0.87 3.53 2.93
N ILE A 226 -0.73 4.85 3.04
CA ILE A 226 -0.77 5.76 1.89
C ILE A 226 0.40 5.47 0.94
N ALA A 227 1.60 5.18 1.47
CA ALA A 227 2.77 4.86 0.63
C ALA A 227 2.56 3.62 -0.28
N HIS A 228 1.59 2.76 0.03
CA HIS A 228 1.26 1.56 -0.74
C HIS A 228 -0.09 1.66 -1.46
N ASN A 229 -0.85 2.75 -1.26
CA ASN A 229 -2.14 2.96 -1.89
C ASN A 229 -2.02 3.95 -3.06
N ASN A 230 -2.56 3.57 -4.22
CA ASN A 230 -2.56 4.41 -5.43
C ASN A 230 -3.98 4.82 -5.86
N SER A 231 -5.01 4.53 -5.06
CA SER A 231 -6.41 4.69 -5.44
C SER A 231 -7.13 5.80 -4.68
N LEU A 232 -6.71 6.09 -3.45
CA LEU A 232 -7.33 7.07 -2.58
C LEU A 232 -6.95 8.48 -3.06
N GLY A 233 -7.96 9.28 -3.42
CA GLY A 233 -7.80 10.67 -3.84
C GLY A 233 -7.97 11.66 -2.68
N THR A 234 -8.75 11.31 -1.65
CA THR A 234 -9.03 12.19 -0.51
C THR A 234 -8.90 11.44 0.80
N LEU A 235 -8.13 12.01 1.73
CA LEU A 235 -7.98 11.52 3.09
C LEU A 235 -8.07 12.68 4.08
N ASP A 236 -9.12 12.72 4.89
CA ASP A 236 -9.28 13.73 5.93
C ASP A 236 -8.83 13.18 7.29
N LEU A 237 -7.79 13.81 7.86
CA LEU A 237 -7.21 13.48 9.16
C LEU A 237 -7.33 14.62 10.19
N GLN A 238 -8.20 15.60 9.96
CA GLN A 238 -8.34 16.73 10.88
C GLN A 238 -8.62 16.28 12.32
N TRP A 239 -8.14 17.04 13.31
CA TRP A 239 -8.46 16.81 14.72
C TRP A 239 -8.20 15.37 15.24
N ASN A 240 -7.11 14.74 14.79
CA ASN A 240 -6.73 13.36 15.18
C ASN A 240 -5.60 13.22 16.20
N HIS A 241 -5.16 14.33 16.82
CA HIS A 241 -3.97 14.37 17.67
C HIS A 241 -2.68 13.86 16.98
N ILE A 242 -2.58 14.02 15.66
CA ILE A 242 -1.37 13.71 14.89
C ILE A 242 -0.28 14.70 15.29
N ARG A 243 0.82 14.18 15.87
CA ARG A 243 1.96 14.99 16.32
C ARG A 243 3.04 15.10 15.24
N ARG A 244 4.02 15.97 15.49
CA ARG A 244 5.08 16.37 14.55
C ARG A 244 5.72 15.20 13.78
N ASP A 245 6.19 14.17 14.47
CA ASP A 245 6.91 13.06 13.83
C ASP A 245 6.01 12.23 12.94
N SER A 246 4.77 12.00 13.39
CA SER A 246 3.75 11.29 12.63
C SER A 246 3.32 12.08 11.38
N ALA A 247 3.16 13.40 11.51
CA ALA A 247 2.92 14.30 10.39
C ALA A 247 4.10 14.31 9.40
N ALA A 248 5.35 14.24 9.89
CA ALA A 248 6.53 14.13 9.04
C ALA A 248 6.56 12.80 8.28
N SER A 249 6.16 11.69 8.90
CA SER A 249 6.01 10.40 8.23
C SER A 249 4.94 10.43 7.14
N ILE A 250 3.77 11.04 7.41
CA ILE A 250 2.72 11.22 6.40
C ILE A 250 3.24 12.09 5.25
N ALA A 251 3.90 13.20 5.54
CA ALA A 251 4.48 14.06 4.52
C ALA A 251 5.51 13.34 3.64
N ARG A 252 6.32 12.45 4.23
CA ARG A 252 7.27 11.61 3.47
C ARG A 252 6.55 10.57 2.60
N ALA A 253 5.48 9.96 3.12
CA ALA A 253 4.67 9.00 2.38
C ALA A 253 3.94 9.63 1.18
N LEU A 254 3.59 10.91 1.27
CA LEU A 254 3.05 11.71 0.17
C LEU A 254 4.14 12.18 -0.83
N GLY A 255 5.42 11.90 -0.55
CA GLY A 255 6.53 12.22 -1.45
C GLY A 255 6.38 11.46 -2.77
N GLY A 256 6.37 12.19 -3.89
CA GLY A 256 6.20 11.61 -5.23
C GLY A 256 4.74 11.44 -5.67
N VAL A 257 3.76 11.87 -4.86
CA VAL A 257 2.36 11.95 -5.30
C VAL A 257 2.21 13.14 -6.26
N PRO A 258 1.74 12.93 -7.51
CA PRO A 258 1.51 14.02 -8.44
C PRO A 258 0.38 14.91 -7.91
N VAL A 259 0.61 16.22 -7.93
CA VAL A 259 -0.41 17.23 -7.60
C VAL A 259 -0.97 17.81 -8.89
N ASP A 260 -2.27 18.05 -8.91
CA ASP A 260 -2.97 18.63 -10.05
C ASP A 260 -3.18 20.15 -9.90
N GLN A 261 -3.83 20.76 -10.89
CA GLN A 261 -4.10 22.20 -10.90
C GLN A 261 -5.08 22.61 -9.78
N GLU A 262 -5.97 21.70 -9.35
CA GLU A 262 -6.91 21.95 -8.26
C GLU A 262 -6.18 22.12 -6.94
N PHE A 263 -5.20 21.26 -6.66
CA PHE A 263 -4.32 21.40 -5.50
C PHE A 263 -3.58 22.74 -5.49
N ILE A 264 -3.04 23.17 -6.64
CA ILE A 264 -2.33 24.46 -6.75
C ILE A 264 -3.27 25.64 -6.46
N ASN A 265 -4.51 25.58 -6.92
CA ASN A 265 -5.51 26.61 -6.65
C ASN A 265 -5.87 26.65 -5.16
N MET A 266 -6.09 25.48 -4.54
CA MET A 266 -6.36 25.36 -3.10
C MET A 266 -5.20 25.93 -2.26
N VAL A 267 -3.94 25.65 -2.63
CA VAL A 267 -2.76 26.19 -1.94
C VAL A 267 -2.73 27.71 -1.99
N LYS A 268 -3.04 28.31 -3.15
CA LYS A 268 -3.13 29.78 -3.28
C LYS A 268 -4.18 30.36 -2.33
N THR A 269 -5.40 29.82 -2.34
CA THR A 269 -6.47 30.26 -1.43
C THR A 269 -6.07 30.08 0.05
N ALA A 270 -5.39 28.98 0.39
CA ALA A 270 -4.93 28.76 1.77
C ALA A 270 -3.81 29.74 2.18
N GLN A 271 -2.93 30.13 1.25
CA GLN A 271 -1.86 31.09 1.49
C GLN A 271 -2.37 32.53 1.69
N GLU A 272 -3.57 32.86 1.21
CA GLU A 272 -4.22 34.16 1.49
C GLU A 272 -4.55 34.33 2.98
N THR A 273 -4.82 33.23 3.68
CA THR A 273 -5.25 33.25 5.09
C THR A 273 -4.20 32.74 6.06
N ARG A 274 -3.16 32.02 5.58
CA ARG A 274 -2.17 31.34 6.43
C ARG A 274 -0.76 31.40 5.82
N VAL A 275 0.25 31.53 6.67
CA VAL A 275 1.65 31.44 6.24
C VAL A 275 2.03 29.97 6.03
N LEU A 276 1.86 29.48 4.80
CA LEU A 276 2.16 28.10 4.40
C LEU A 276 3.32 28.06 3.40
N ARG A 277 4.37 27.29 3.72
CA ARG A 277 5.48 26.99 2.80
C ARG A 277 5.25 25.63 2.14
N VAL A 278 4.74 25.65 0.91
CA VAL A 278 4.55 24.43 0.10
C VAL A 278 5.80 24.20 -0.75
N LYS A 279 6.31 22.97 -0.74
CA LYS A 279 7.38 22.51 -1.64
C LYS A 279 6.81 21.36 -2.47
N HIS A 280 6.72 21.55 -3.77
CA HIS A 280 6.46 20.49 -4.74
C HIS A 280 7.59 20.53 -5.79
N GLU A 281 7.89 19.39 -6.41
CA GLU A 281 8.89 19.29 -7.47
C GLU A 281 8.32 19.79 -8.81
N GLU A 282 9.09 19.70 -9.90
CA GLU A 282 8.70 20.18 -11.23
C GLU A 282 7.41 19.54 -11.74
N VAL A 283 6.69 20.26 -12.60
CA VAL A 283 5.41 19.86 -13.19
C VAL A 283 5.58 18.55 -13.97
N ILE A 284 4.94 17.48 -13.51
CA ILE A 284 4.71 16.29 -14.34
C ILE A 284 3.57 16.68 -15.29
N THR A 285 3.89 17.12 -16.51
CA THR A 285 2.87 17.32 -17.55
C THR A 285 2.20 15.98 -17.84
N MET A 286 1.03 15.76 -17.26
CA MET A 286 0.16 14.63 -17.57
C MET A 286 -0.34 14.81 -19.00
N ALA A 287 0.26 14.07 -19.93
CA ALA A 287 -0.17 14.05 -21.32
C ALA A 287 -1.64 13.59 -21.38
N THR A 288 -2.51 14.48 -21.84
CA THR A 288 -3.84 14.13 -22.32
C THR A 288 -3.68 13.06 -23.40
N SER A 289 -4.51 12.03 -23.31
CA SER A 289 -4.63 10.97 -24.31
C SER A 289 -4.81 11.57 -25.70
N ASP A 290 -3.74 11.58 -26.50
CA ASP A 290 -3.73 11.51 -27.97
C ASP A 290 -2.39 11.95 -28.60
N GLN A 291 -1.38 12.29 -27.80
CA GLN A 291 -0.01 12.41 -28.32
C GLN A 291 0.77 11.14 -28.02
N LYS A 292 1.28 10.50 -29.08
CA LYS A 292 2.24 9.39 -29.01
C LYS A 292 3.29 9.73 -27.95
N ARG A 293 3.32 8.92 -26.89
CA ARG A 293 4.33 8.99 -25.82
C ARG A 293 5.72 9.10 -26.43
N GLU A 294 6.34 10.27 -26.38
CA GLU A 294 7.78 10.32 -26.29
C GLU A 294 8.13 9.88 -24.86
N HIS A 295 8.35 8.57 -24.72
CA HIS A 295 8.89 7.97 -23.52
C HIS A 295 10.25 8.61 -23.29
N ASP A 296 10.42 9.43 -22.24
CA ASP A 296 11.77 9.76 -21.77
C ASP A 296 12.40 8.42 -21.32
N PRO A 297 13.40 7.91 -22.05
CA PRO A 297 13.93 6.58 -21.82
C PRO A 297 14.80 6.50 -20.56
N THR A 298 15.00 7.63 -19.86
CA THR A 298 15.95 7.76 -18.75
C THR A 298 15.36 7.68 -17.34
N ASN A 299 14.03 7.66 -17.18
CA ASN A 299 13.39 7.64 -15.85
C ASN A 299 13.52 6.27 -15.14
N LEU A 300 14.38 6.22 -14.12
CA LEU A 300 14.65 5.02 -13.31
C LEU A 300 13.75 4.88 -12.07
N SER A 301 12.87 5.83 -11.79
CA SER A 301 12.06 5.89 -10.56
C SER A 301 11.06 4.74 -10.40
N ARG A 302 10.73 4.05 -11.49
CA ARG A 302 9.84 2.87 -11.50
C ARG A 302 10.50 1.58 -10.99
N PHE A 303 11.81 1.59 -10.76
CA PHE A 303 12.57 0.42 -10.33
C PHE A 303 13.04 0.57 -8.87
N ASP A 304 13.28 -0.55 -8.19
CA ASP A 304 13.86 -0.52 -6.84
C ASP A 304 15.24 0.17 -6.88
N PRO A 305 15.43 1.29 -6.17
CA PRO A 305 16.69 2.06 -6.22
C PRO A 305 17.94 1.23 -5.95
N ILE A 306 17.87 0.24 -5.04
CA ILE A 306 19.04 -0.60 -4.73
C ILE A 306 19.37 -1.58 -5.87
N MET A 307 18.34 -2.03 -6.59
CA MET A 307 18.50 -2.84 -7.80
C MET A 307 19.12 -2.03 -8.93
N VAL A 308 18.68 -0.78 -9.09
CA VAL A 308 19.23 0.16 -10.09
C VAL A 308 20.72 0.36 -9.85
N LEU A 309 21.13 0.64 -8.60
CA LEU A 309 22.53 0.82 -8.22
C LEU A 309 23.39 -0.41 -8.56
N PHE A 310 22.96 -1.60 -8.14
CA PHE A 310 23.79 -2.79 -8.32
C PHE A 310 23.79 -3.34 -9.75
N GLU A 311 22.71 -3.18 -10.53
CA GLU A 311 22.75 -3.49 -11.96
C GLU A 311 23.59 -2.45 -12.74
N TYR A 312 23.59 -1.18 -12.33
CA TYR A 312 24.51 -0.18 -12.91
C TYR A 312 25.97 -0.58 -12.70
N MET A 313 26.36 -0.91 -11.46
CA MET A 313 27.72 -1.35 -11.14
C MET A 313 28.14 -2.56 -11.98
N LYS A 314 27.24 -3.53 -12.14
CA LYS A 314 27.48 -4.72 -12.95
C LYS A 314 27.68 -4.38 -14.42
N LEU A 315 26.84 -3.51 -14.99
CA LEU A 315 26.94 -3.08 -16.38
C LEU A 315 28.17 -2.22 -16.65
N ASP A 316 28.61 -1.44 -15.66
CA ASP A 316 29.82 -0.62 -15.75
C ASP A 316 31.10 -1.36 -15.32
N ASN A 317 30.98 -2.63 -14.93
CA ASN A 317 32.07 -3.49 -14.45
C ASN A 317 32.82 -2.92 -13.23
N LEU A 318 32.09 -2.29 -12.31
CA LEU A 318 32.57 -1.76 -11.05
C LEU A 318 32.42 -2.81 -9.94
N ARG A 319 33.50 -3.14 -9.23
CA ARG A 319 33.41 -3.98 -8.03
C ARG A 319 32.86 -3.13 -6.88
N VAL A 320 32.17 -3.78 -5.94
CA VAL A 320 31.64 -3.12 -4.73
C VAL A 320 32.73 -2.36 -3.98
N ILE A 321 33.90 -2.98 -3.85
CA ILE A 321 35.06 -2.35 -3.20
C ILE A 321 35.57 -1.10 -3.95
N ASP A 322 35.57 -1.12 -5.28
CA ASP A 322 36.04 0.01 -6.08
C ASP A 322 35.06 1.19 -5.93
N MET A 323 33.76 0.91 -5.88
CA MET A 323 32.75 1.95 -5.67
C MET A 323 32.79 2.49 -4.24
N PHE A 324 32.96 1.62 -3.24
CA PHE A 324 33.09 2.04 -1.85
C PHE A 324 34.30 2.96 -1.66
N GLN A 325 35.47 2.59 -2.20
CA GLN A 325 36.67 3.41 -2.15
C GLN A 325 36.55 4.71 -2.93
N PHE A 326 35.80 4.72 -4.04
CA PHE A 326 35.51 5.92 -4.80
C PHE A 326 34.66 6.92 -4.01
N MET A 327 33.70 6.42 -3.24
CA MET A 327 32.82 7.25 -2.39
C MET A 327 33.52 7.69 -1.09
N ASP A 328 34.42 6.85 -0.55
CA ASP A 328 35.19 7.15 0.66
C ASP A 328 36.38 8.09 0.37
N THR A 329 36.07 9.30 -0.08
CA THR A 329 37.05 10.35 -0.38
C THR A 329 37.94 10.73 0.81
N ARG A 330 37.48 10.43 2.04
CA ARG A 330 38.18 10.76 3.30
C ARG A 330 38.85 9.55 3.96
N LYS A 331 38.83 8.37 3.33
CA LYS A 331 39.40 7.11 3.86
C LYS A 331 38.94 6.79 5.29
N ARG A 332 37.66 7.02 5.58
CA ARG A 332 37.05 6.79 6.89
C ARG A 332 36.68 5.34 7.14
N GLU A 333 36.81 4.46 6.15
CA GLU A 333 36.36 3.06 6.19
C GLU A 333 34.83 2.90 6.40
N LYS A 334 34.10 4.02 6.43
CA LYS A 334 32.63 4.12 6.51
C LYS A 334 32.13 5.29 5.66
N LEU A 335 31.00 5.08 4.98
CA LEU A 335 30.37 6.10 4.14
C LEU A 335 29.29 6.83 4.93
N SER A 336 29.36 8.17 4.98
CA SER A 336 28.24 8.98 5.48
C SER A 336 27.19 9.18 4.39
N ARG A 337 26.00 9.64 4.80
CA ARG A 337 24.92 10.02 3.88
C ARG A 337 25.37 10.99 2.78
N ASN A 338 26.23 11.96 3.12
CA ASN A 338 26.72 12.94 2.16
C ASN A 338 27.75 12.33 1.19
N ASP A 339 28.63 11.45 1.66
CA ASP A 339 29.60 10.77 0.79
C ASP A 339 28.89 9.92 -0.27
N MET A 340 27.81 9.24 0.14
CA MET A 340 26.97 8.45 -0.77
C MET A 340 26.25 9.33 -1.79
N ARG A 341 25.69 10.47 -1.37
CA ARG A 341 25.07 11.44 -2.30
C ARG A 341 26.07 11.96 -3.32
N ASP A 342 27.22 12.44 -2.85
CA ASP A 342 28.26 13.01 -3.72
C ASP A 342 28.82 11.96 -4.69
N GLY A 343 29.02 10.73 -4.21
CA GLY A 343 29.45 9.60 -5.01
C GLY A 343 28.46 9.24 -6.12
N LEU A 344 27.17 9.12 -5.79
CA LEU A 344 26.12 8.77 -6.75
C LEU A 344 25.85 9.89 -7.75
N ASN A 345 25.90 11.15 -7.32
CA ASN A 345 25.83 12.32 -8.19
C ASN A 345 27.02 12.37 -9.17
N THR A 346 28.22 12.02 -8.71
CA THR A 346 29.41 11.97 -9.57
C THR A 346 29.31 10.87 -10.63
N LEU A 347 28.66 9.75 -10.31
CA LEU A 347 28.38 8.68 -11.27
C LEU A 347 27.30 9.03 -12.30
N LYS A 348 26.65 10.21 -12.16
CA LYS A 348 25.57 10.70 -13.03
C LYS A 348 24.45 9.67 -13.25
N ILE A 349 24.14 8.89 -12.22
CA ILE A 349 23.00 7.98 -12.27
C ILE A 349 21.75 8.84 -12.06
N PRO A 350 20.73 8.80 -12.93
CA PRO A 350 19.53 9.62 -12.80
C PRO A 350 18.62 9.04 -11.70
N LEU A 351 19.04 9.20 -10.45
CA LEU A 351 18.30 8.85 -9.24
C LEU A 351 17.81 10.13 -8.58
N THR A 352 16.58 10.12 -8.11
CA THR A 352 16.01 11.21 -7.31
C THR A 352 16.60 11.21 -5.89
N GLU A 353 16.54 12.35 -5.18
CA GLU A 353 16.99 12.43 -3.78
C GLU A 353 16.29 11.40 -2.87
N TYR A 354 15.00 11.12 -3.13
CA TYR A 354 14.27 10.05 -2.44
C TYR A 354 14.89 8.67 -2.70
N ALA A 355 15.24 8.37 -3.95
CA ALA A 355 15.87 7.09 -4.29
C ALA A 355 17.23 6.93 -3.60
N LEU A 356 17.99 8.03 -3.45
CA LEU A 356 19.25 8.04 -2.69
C LEU A 356 19.00 7.73 -1.20
N ASP A 357 17.98 8.34 -0.60
CA ASP A 357 17.61 8.10 0.80
C ASP A 357 17.21 6.64 1.05
N VAL A 358 16.42 6.06 0.13
CA VAL A 358 16.04 4.63 0.19
C VAL A 358 17.26 3.72 0.06
N ILE A 359 18.23 4.06 -0.80
CA ILE A 359 19.48 3.30 -0.93
C ILE A 359 20.25 3.33 0.39
N ILE A 360 20.39 4.50 1.00
CA ILE A 360 21.15 4.68 2.24
C ILE A 360 20.48 3.91 3.38
N GLU A 361 19.16 4.01 3.52
CA GLU A 361 18.40 3.28 4.55
C GLU A 361 18.47 1.76 4.38
N LYS A 362 18.50 1.25 3.14
CA LYS A 362 18.64 -0.19 2.88
C LYS A 362 20.07 -0.70 3.07
N LEU A 363 21.07 0.16 2.99
CA LEU A 363 22.48 -0.20 3.13
C LEU A 363 22.95 -0.13 4.58
N ASP A 364 22.43 0.80 5.36
CA ASP A 364 22.70 0.96 6.80
C ASP A 364 21.86 -0.06 7.61
N LEU A 365 22.42 -1.24 7.85
CA LEU A 365 21.70 -2.34 8.50
C LEU A 365 21.65 -2.17 10.02
N ASN A 366 22.68 -1.55 10.60
CA ASN A 366 22.81 -1.33 12.04
C ASN A 366 22.14 0.00 12.50
N LYS A 367 21.71 0.85 11.57
CA LYS A 367 21.07 2.16 11.78
C LYS A 367 21.96 3.15 12.53
N ASP A 368 23.27 3.07 12.33
CA ASP A 368 24.23 3.98 12.96
C ASP A 368 24.43 5.29 12.18
N GLY A 369 23.79 5.42 11.02
CA GLY A 369 23.87 6.59 10.13
C GLY A 369 25.05 6.57 9.17
N PHE A 370 25.83 5.48 9.18
CA PHE A 370 26.93 5.22 8.27
C PHE A 370 26.72 3.88 7.56
N VAL A 371 27.40 3.70 6.43
CA VAL A 371 27.39 2.44 5.68
C VAL A 371 28.78 1.85 5.67
N GLU A 372 28.91 0.64 6.19
CA GLU A 372 30.15 -0.14 6.17
C GLU A 372 30.26 -1.00 4.91
N LEU A 373 31.48 -1.33 4.51
CA LEU A 373 31.74 -2.19 3.35
C LEU A 373 31.06 -3.57 3.51
N ASP A 374 31.06 -4.13 4.72
CA ASP A 374 30.45 -5.43 5.01
C ASP A 374 28.94 -5.42 4.85
N GLU A 375 28.28 -4.32 5.23
CA GLU A 375 26.84 -4.14 5.05
C GLU A 375 26.50 -4.03 3.57
N MET A 376 27.25 -3.19 2.84
CA MET A 376 27.09 -3.04 1.41
C MET A 376 27.29 -4.37 0.66
N MET A 377 28.28 -5.18 1.07
CA MET A 377 28.52 -6.51 0.51
C MET A 377 27.39 -7.49 0.83
N LYS A 378 26.82 -7.46 2.04
CA LYS A 378 25.65 -8.30 2.41
C LYS A 378 24.45 -7.96 1.52
N VAL A 379 24.09 -6.68 1.42
CA VAL A 379 22.93 -6.23 0.64
C VAL A 379 23.14 -6.46 -0.86
N HIS A 380 24.36 -6.31 -1.36
CA HIS A 380 24.71 -6.64 -2.74
C HIS A 380 24.51 -8.12 -3.07
N ARG A 381 24.98 -9.03 -2.21
CA ARG A 381 24.82 -10.48 -2.39
C ARG A 381 23.35 -10.86 -2.46
N GLU A 382 22.53 -10.33 -1.55
CA GLU A 382 21.10 -10.64 -1.48
C GLU A 382 20.35 -10.08 -2.70
N THR A 383 20.60 -8.83 -3.07
CA THR A 383 19.97 -8.22 -4.26
C THR A 383 20.33 -8.98 -5.53
N MET A 384 21.60 -9.37 -5.70
CA MET A 384 22.03 -10.18 -6.84
C MET A 384 21.41 -11.58 -6.86
N ARG A 385 21.20 -12.18 -5.69
CA ARG A 385 20.49 -13.46 -5.57
C ARG A 385 19.04 -13.31 -6.04
N GLN A 386 18.34 -12.25 -5.63
CA GLN A 386 16.96 -11.99 -6.04
C GLN A 386 16.83 -11.77 -7.55
N ILE A 387 17.74 -11.00 -8.17
CA ILE A 387 17.76 -10.78 -9.63
C ILE A 387 17.98 -12.09 -10.39
N LYS A 388 18.91 -12.94 -9.92
CA LYS A 388 19.15 -14.27 -10.51
C LYS A 388 17.90 -15.15 -10.43
N LEU A 389 17.24 -15.20 -9.27
CA LEU A 389 16.01 -15.97 -9.09
C LEU A 389 14.87 -15.47 -9.99
N ARG A 390 14.71 -14.15 -10.14
CA ARG A 390 13.76 -13.55 -11.10
C ARG A 390 14.02 -14.02 -12.53
N THR A 391 15.29 -13.95 -12.96
CA THR A 391 15.69 -14.36 -14.30
C THR A 391 15.42 -15.86 -14.55
N ILE A 392 15.70 -16.72 -13.57
CA ILE A 392 15.43 -18.16 -13.65
C ILE A 392 13.93 -18.44 -13.74
N LYS A 393 13.11 -17.77 -12.92
CA LYS A 393 11.65 -17.91 -12.93
C LYS A 393 11.03 -17.46 -14.25
N ALA A 394 11.51 -16.36 -14.84
CA ALA A 394 11.07 -15.89 -16.14
C ALA A 394 11.37 -16.92 -17.25
N LYS A 395 12.62 -17.42 -17.28
CA LYS A 395 13.04 -18.49 -18.22
C LYS A 395 12.22 -19.77 -18.07
N ALA A 396 11.95 -20.21 -16.83
CA ALA A 396 11.12 -21.39 -16.57
C ALA A 396 9.69 -21.24 -17.11
N LYS A 397 9.16 -20.01 -17.13
CA LYS A 397 7.83 -19.68 -17.70
C LYS A 397 7.86 -19.39 -19.20
N LYS A 398 8.99 -19.58 -19.89
CA LYS A 398 9.20 -19.19 -21.30
C LYS A 398 8.80 -17.73 -21.60
N ARG A 399 9.03 -16.83 -20.64
CA ARG A 399 8.79 -15.39 -20.78
C ARG A 399 10.06 -14.62 -20.51
N GLU A 400 10.20 -13.46 -21.12
CA GLU A 400 11.28 -12.52 -20.78
C GLU A 400 10.85 -11.60 -19.63
N ASP A 401 11.80 -11.20 -18.79
CA ASP A 401 11.56 -10.16 -17.79
C ASP A 401 11.70 -8.80 -18.49
N GLU A 402 10.63 -8.38 -19.16
CA GLU A 402 10.58 -7.12 -19.93
C GLU A 402 10.98 -5.92 -19.06
N SER A 403 10.62 -5.93 -17.79
CA SER A 403 10.97 -4.89 -16.81
C SER A 403 12.48 -4.84 -16.56
N LEU A 404 13.10 -5.98 -16.25
CA LEU A 404 14.56 -6.05 -16.02
C LEU A 404 15.36 -5.77 -17.30
N ASN A 405 14.88 -6.20 -18.47
CA ASN A 405 15.51 -5.93 -19.75
C ASN A 405 15.44 -4.43 -20.10
N SER A 406 14.30 -3.79 -19.85
CA SER A 406 14.13 -2.35 -20.03
C SER A 406 15.06 -1.55 -19.11
N LEU A 407 15.17 -1.92 -17.83
CA LEU A 407 16.14 -1.33 -16.89
C LEU A 407 17.57 -1.40 -17.43
N ARG A 408 18.02 -2.60 -17.84
CA ARG A 408 19.38 -2.79 -18.37
C ARG A 408 19.64 -1.97 -19.62
N GLN A 409 18.63 -1.80 -20.47
CA GLN A 409 18.76 -0.97 -21.66
C GLN A 409 18.98 0.50 -21.29
N THR A 410 18.12 1.08 -20.45
CA THR A 410 18.28 2.46 -19.96
C THR A 410 19.64 2.68 -19.31
N LEU A 411 20.07 1.76 -18.44
CA LEU A 411 21.37 1.87 -17.77
C LEU A 411 22.55 1.83 -18.74
N ARG A 412 22.49 1.02 -19.81
CA ARG A 412 23.53 1.01 -20.86
C ARG A 412 23.65 2.36 -21.55
N ASP A 413 22.53 3.01 -21.84
CA ASP A 413 22.52 4.31 -22.51
C ASP A 413 23.09 5.40 -21.61
N VAL A 414 22.75 5.39 -20.31
CA VAL A 414 23.34 6.29 -19.30
C VAL A 414 24.86 6.08 -19.19
N ILE A 415 25.32 4.83 -19.08
CA ILE A 415 26.75 4.51 -18.98
C ILE A 415 27.51 4.95 -20.24
N LYS A 416 26.91 4.76 -21.42
CA LYS A 416 27.49 5.17 -22.70
C LYS A 416 27.68 6.69 -22.76
N LYS A 417 26.62 7.46 -22.47
CA LYS A 417 26.67 8.93 -22.47
C LYS A 417 27.72 9.47 -21.49
N ARG A 418 27.79 8.90 -20.28
CA ARG A 418 28.81 9.28 -19.28
C ARG A 418 30.24 9.00 -19.76
N LYS A 419 30.47 7.88 -20.47
CA LYS A 419 31.79 7.54 -21.03
C LYS A 419 32.19 8.51 -22.15
N GLU A 420 31.27 8.85 -23.04
CA GLU A 420 31.47 9.84 -24.12
C GLU A 420 31.76 11.26 -23.57
N GLU A 421 31.05 11.69 -22.53
CA GLU A 421 31.30 12.97 -21.83
C GLU A 421 32.68 13.01 -21.13
N ASN A 422 33.13 11.87 -20.59
CA ASN A 422 34.45 11.77 -19.97
C ASN A 422 35.59 11.73 -21.00
N GLU A 423 35.38 11.13 -22.18
CA GLU A 423 36.33 11.15 -23.30
C GLU A 423 36.48 12.56 -23.86
N THR A 424 35.37 13.27 -24.13
CA THR A 424 35.38 14.66 -24.59
C THR A 424 36.02 15.64 -23.59
N ARG A 425 35.83 15.43 -22.28
CA ARG A 425 36.57 16.18 -21.23
C ARG A 425 38.06 15.89 -21.25
N ARG A 426 38.50 14.65 -21.51
CA ARG A 426 39.92 14.33 -21.62
C ARG A 426 40.57 14.97 -22.84
N ASP A 427 39.87 14.98 -23.98
CA ASP A 427 40.39 15.57 -25.22
C ASP A 427 40.48 17.10 -25.16
N SER A 428 39.54 17.77 -24.48
CA SER A 428 39.59 19.22 -24.25
C SER A 428 40.68 19.63 -23.25
N VAL A 429 40.88 18.83 -22.19
CA VAL A 429 42.00 19.05 -21.25
C VAL A 429 43.34 18.84 -21.94
N ALA A 430 43.50 17.79 -22.76
CA ALA A 430 44.73 17.52 -23.52
C ALA A 430 45.07 18.63 -24.52
N LYS A 431 44.07 19.21 -25.20
CA LYS A 431 44.26 20.38 -26.10
C LYS A 431 44.68 21.64 -25.34
N THR A 432 44.19 21.83 -24.12
CA THR A 432 44.54 22.98 -23.26
C THR A 432 45.97 22.86 -22.71
N THR A 433 46.44 21.64 -22.41
CA THR A 433 47.85 21.39 -22.02
C THR A 433 48.83 21.43 -23.19
N GLN A 434 48.37 21.21 -24.44
CA GLN A 434 49.21 21.41 -25.64
C GLN A 434 49.36 22.88 -26.02
N GLY A 435 48.35 23.74 -25.75
CA GLY A 435 48.44 25.19 -25.91
C GLY A 435 49.29 25.92 -24.84
N ARG A 436 49.59 25.26 -23.71
CA ARG A 436 50.42 25.82 -22.63
C ARG A 436 51.89 25.41 -22.67
N LYS A 437 52.31 24.57 -23.63
CA LYS A 437 53.72 24.18 -23.80
C LYS A 437 54.58 25.21 -24.56
N SER A 438 54.05 26.38 -24.89
CA SER A 438 54.82 27.50 -25.47
C SER A 438 55.16 28.62 -24.48
N SER A 439 54.81 28.51 -23.19
CA SER A 439 55.32 29.46 -22.18
C SER A 439 55.41 28.85 -20.78
N VAL A 440 56.66 28.74 -20.33
CA VAL A 440 57.12 28.52 -18.94
C VAL A 440 56.87 27.12 -18.37
N GLY A 441 57.95 26.36 -18.23
CA GLY A 441 57.98 25.13 -17.44
C GLY A 441 58.09 25.43 -15.95
N VAL A 442 57.26 24.78 -15.14
CA VAL A 442 57.61 24.19 -13.83
C VAL A 442 56.64 23.01 -13.58
N THR A 443 57.23 21.97 -13.02
CA THR A 443 56.76 20.65 -12.57
C THR A 443 55.45 20.57 -11.76
N GLY A 444 54.75 19.43 -11.86
CA GLY A 444 54.00 18.85 -10.74
C GLY A 444 52.58 18.32 -11.05
N LEU A 445 52.40 17.00 -10.89
CA LEU A 445 51.15 16.23 -10.83
C LEU A 445 50.34 16.02 -12.12
N MET A 446 50.66 14.94 -12.82
CA MET A 446 49.71 14.17 -13.64
C MET A 446 49.96 12.67 -13.41
N ALA A 447 49.29 12.09 -12.42
CA ALA A 447 49.19 10.64 -12.29
C ALA A 447 47.90 10.28 -11.54
N SER A 448 46.89 9.84 -12.29
CA SER A 448 46.00 8.72 -11.94
C SER A 448 44.80 8.69 -12.89
N LEU A 449 44.94 7.96 -14.01
CA LEU A 449 43.88 7.21 -14.68
C LEU A 449 44.48 6.43 -15.86
N GLN A 450 45.36 5.49 -15.53
CA GLN A 450 45.65 4.34 -16.38
C GLN A 450 45.48 3.09 -15.52
N MET A 451 44.25 2.59 -15.44
CA MET A 451 44.02 1.19 -15.06
C MET A 451 44.17 0.35 -16.32
N THR A 452 45.14 -0.53 -16.24
CA THR A 452 45.65 -1.44 -17.26
C THR A 452 44.56 -2.34 -17.85
N LYS A 453 44.42 -2.31 -19.19
CA LYS A 453 43.85 -3.42 -19.96
C LYS A 453 44.91 -4.52 -20.07
N THR A 454 44.82 -5.58 -19.28
CA THR A 454 45.52 -6.83 -19.59
C THR A 454 44.62 -7.71 -20.45
N LYS A 455 44.98 -7.80 -21.74
CA LYS A 455 44.53 -8.84 -22.67
C LYS A 455 45.05 -10.19 -22.17
N GLN A 456 44.19 -11.20 -22.09
CA GLN A 456 44.62 -12.60 -22.15
C GLN A 456 44.15 -13.17 -23.49
N SER A 457 45.10 -13.26 -24.42
CA SER A 457 45.03 -14.08 -25.61
C SER A 457 45.22 -15.56 -25.26
N ARG A 458 44.45 -16.41 -25.94
CA ARG A 458 44.62 -17.87 -25.98
C ARG A 458 46.01 -18.26 -26.47
N SER A 459 46.60 -19.29 -25.86
CA SER A 459 47.44 -20.27 -26.56
C SER A 459 47.39 -21.62 -25.85
N ASN A 460 47.12 -22.67 -26.64
CA ASN A 460 47.21 -24.08 -26.31
C ASN A 460 48.57 -24.49 -25.73
N ALA A 461 48.58 -25.44 -24.77
CA ALA A 461 49.50 -26.58 -24.80
C ALA A 461 49.13 -27.66 -23.77
N GLN A 462 49.11 -28.90 -24.26
CA GLN A 462 49.28 -30.21 -23.62
C GLN A 462 48.94 -30.48 -22.14
N ARG A 463 48.08 -31.51 -21.96
CA ARG A 463 48.11 -32.47 -20.83
C ARG A 463 49.49 -33.13 -20.68
N PRO A 464 49.81 -33.63 -19.47
CA PRO A 464 49.82 -35.09 -19.33
C PRO A 464 49.09 -35.62 -18.09
N LYS A 465 48.65 -36.88 -18.22
CA LYS A 465 48.10 -37.76 -17.18
C LYS A 465 49.20 -38.29 -16.24
N LYS A 466 48.83 -38.57 -14.97
CA LYS A 466 49.24 -39.70 -14.07
C LYS A 466 49.15 -39.18 -12.61
N SER A 467 48.26 -39.67 -11.73
CA SER A 467 48.06 -40.98 -11.09
C SER A 467 48.60 -41.01 -9.65
N LEU A 468 47.88 -41.73 -8.78
CA LEU A 468 48.10 -42.10 -7.36
C LEU A 468 47.59 -41.08 -6.32
N GLN A 469 46.50 -41.33 -5.57
CA GLN A 469 46.24 -42.31 -4.48
C GLN A 469 46.89 -42.00 -3.13
N ALA A 470 45.99 -41.76 -2.15
CA ALA A 470 45.95 -42.30 -0.78
C ALA A 470 46.75 -41.65 0.37
N GLY A 471 46.07 -41.60 1.54
CA GLY A 471 46.59 -41.36 2.90
C GLY A 471 45.98 -40.10 3.54
N ILE A 472 44.95 -40.12 4.41
CA ILE A 472 44.93 -40.57 5.84
C ILE A 472 46.03 -39.77 6.59
N THR A 473 45.82 -38.91 7.59
CA THR A 473 45.00 -38.73 8.82
C THR A 473 45.27 -37.25 9.23
N GLU A 474 44.50 -36.51 10.02
CA GLU A 474 43.79 -36.75 11.29
C GLU A 474 42.78 -35.60 11.47
#